data_AF-A0AAE8IMM1-F1
#
_entry.id   AF-A0AAE8IMM1-F1
#
_cell.length_a   1.000
_cell.length_b   1.000
_cell.length_c   1.000
_cell.angle_alpha   90.00
_cell.angle_beta   90.00
_cell.angle_gamma   90.00
#
_symmetry.space_group_name_H-M   'P 1'
#
loop_
_entity.id
_entity.type
_entity.pdbx_description
1 polymer ?
#
loop_
_entity_poly.entity_id
_entity_poly.type
_entity_poly.pdbx_seq_one_letter_code
_entity_poly.pdbx_strand_id
1 'polypeptide(L)'
;MIGFLALLPRALTTFLYAVAALLRFYADTDTIPIQLFPLTILQWSFLAFALGTASLLVNLGLEWHSGNRAKNERARAEDEANRERDRANQERERAARRARIQNRGFILQTRYQLTPGRETGAALTDFLSFLQEYGE
;
A
#
# COMPACT_ATOMS: atom_id res chain seq x y z
N MET A 1 -20.23 5.67 -15.41
CA MET A 1 -20.70 4.59 -16.32
C MET A 1 -19.57 3.57 -16.54
N ILE A 2 -19.14 2.85 -15.50
CA ILE A 2 -18.00 1.89 -15.55
C ILE A 2 -18.48 0.42 -15.59
N GLY A 3 -19.77 0.17 -15.36
CA GLY A 3 -20.33 -1.18 -15.22
C GLY A 3 -20.25 -2.05 -16.48
N PHE A 4 -20.42 -1.49 -17.68
CA PHE A 4 -20.49 -2.30 -18.90
C PHE A 4 -19.11 -2.77 -19.39
N LEU A 5 -18.09 -1.91 -19.33
CA LEU A 5 -16.72 -2.29 -19.70
C LEU A 5 -16.05 -3.20 -18.65
N ALA A 6 -16.42 -3.08 -17.37
CA ALA A 6 -15.92 -3.97 -16.31
C ALA A 6 -16.49 -5.39 -16.42
N LEU A 7 -17.70 -5.55 -16.96
CA LEU A 7 -18.34 -6.85 -17.19
C LEU A 7 -17.90 -7.51 -18.50
N LEU A 8 -17.34 -6.73 -19.44
CA LEU A 8 -16.95 -7.18 -20.78
C LEU A 8 -16.00 -8.39 -20.76
N PRO A 9 -14.91 -8.43 -19.97
CA PRO A 9 -13.96 -9.56 -20.00
C PRO A 9 -14.59 -10.86 -19.48
N ARG A 10 -15.41 -10.75 -18.43
CA ARG A 10 -16.05 -11.91 -17.79
C ARG A 10 -17.22 -12.44 -18.61
N ALA A 11 -18.03 -11.57 -19.19
CA ALA A 11 -19.09 -11.96 -20.10
C ALA A 11 -18.52 -12.52 -21.41
N LEU A 12 -17.43 -11.94 -21.94
CA LEU A 12 -16.75 -12.39 -23.16
C LEU A 12 -16.13 -13.77 -22.99
N THR A 13 -15.42 -14.05 -21.89
CA THR A 13 -14.86 -15.39 -21.62
C THR A 13 -15.96 -16.45 -21.56
N THR A 14 -17.03 -16.17 -20.82
CA THR A 14 -18.19 -17.06 -20.71
C THR A 14 -18.87 -17.27 -22.07
N PHE A 15 -19.06 -16.20 -22.84
CA PHE A 15 -19.64 -16.23 -24.18
C PHE A 15 -18.79 -17.03 -25.16
N LEU A 16 -17.47 -16.80 -25.19
CA LEU A 16 -16.54 -17.52 -26.06
C LEU A 16 -16.50 -19.01 -25.75
N TYR A 17 -16.54 -19.37 -24.47
CA TYR A 17 -16.59 -20.78 -24.07
C TYR A 17 -17.93 -21.44 -24.44
N ALA A 18 -19.04 -20.72 -24.28
CA ALA A 18 -20.35 -21.18 -24.71
C ALA A 18 -20.43 -21.37 -26.23
N VAL A 19 -19.88 -20.44 -27.01
CA VAL A 19 -19.78 -20.52 -28.47
C VAL A 19 -18.87 -21.69 -28.89
N ALA A 20 -17.73 -21.87 -28.22
CA ALA A 20 -16.83 -22.99 -28.47
C ALA A 20 -17.52 -24.35 -28.23
N ALA A 21 -18.27 -24.47 -27.13
CA ALA A 21 -19.03 -25.67 -26.79
C ALA A 21 -20.18 -25.93 -27.79
N LEU A 22 -20.92 -24.88 -28.17
CA LEU A 22 -22.00 -24.96 -29.15
C LEU A 22 -21.49 -25.43 -30.51
N LEU A 23 -20.38 -24.84 -30.99
CA LEU A 23 -19.71 -25.25 -32.22
C LEU A 23 -19.16 -26.67 -32.13
N ARG A 24 -18.68 -27.10 -30.95
CA ARG A 24 -18.07 -28.43 -30.77
C ARG A 24 -19.09 -29.57 -30.75
N PHE A 25 -20.27 -29.32 -30.17
CA PHE A 25 -21.27 -30.35 -29.89
C PHE A 25 -22.48 -30.32 -30.83
N TYR A 26 -22.80 -29.16 -31.43
CA TYR A 26 -24.03 -28.98 -32.19
C TYR A 26 -23.81 -28.75 -33.68
N ALA A 27 -22.57 -28.48 -34.09
CA ALA A 27 -22.24 -28.18 -35.48
C ALA A 27 -21.45 -29.35 -36.10
N ASP A 28 -21.83 -29.74 -37.31
CA ASP A 28 -21.24 -30.87 -38.03
C ASP A 28 -19.78 -30.56 -38.40
N THR A 29 -18.84 -31.40 -37.97
CA THR A 29 -17.40 -31.08 -37.95
C THR A 29 -16.79 -30.86 -39.33
N ASP A 30 -17.43 -31.41 -40.37
CA ASP A 30 -16.98 -31.33 -41.76
C ASP A 30 -17.59 -30.16 -42.54
N THR A 31 -18.50 -29.39 -41.93
CA THR A 31 -19.13 -28.25 -42.61
C THR A 31 -18.26 -26.98 -42.51
N ILE A 32 -18.12 -26.26 -43.63
CA ILE A 32 -17.44 -24.96 -43.69
C ILE A 32 -18.51 -23.89 -43.60
N PRO A 33 -18.60 -23.13 -42.49
CA PRO A 33 -19.73 -22.24 -42.24
C PRO A 33 -19.61 -20.92 -43.03
N ILE A 34 -18.40 -20.53 -43.45
CA ILE A 34 -18.13 -19.26 -44.14
C ILE A 34 -17.20 -19.53 -45.32
N GLN A 35 -17.68 -19.38 -46.57
CA GLN A 35 -16.88 -19.68 -47.78
C GLN A 35 -15.66 -18.75 -47.98
N LEU A 36 -15.61 -17.61 -47.28
CA LEU A 36 -14.51 -16.65 -47.37
C LEU A 36 -13.23 -17.13 -46.67
N PHE A 37 -13.35 -18.04 -45.69
CA PHE A 37 -12.23 -18.60 -44.94
C PHE A 37 -12.40 -20.12 -44.87
N PRO A 38 -11.45 -20.92 -45.41
CA PRO A 38 -11.56 -22.39 -45.45
C PRO A 38 -11.24 -23.01 -44.07
N LEU A 39 -11.90 -22.53 -43.02
CA LEU A 39 -11.79 -23.03 -41.67
C LEU A 39 -12.96 -23.97 -41.38
N THR A 40 -12.66 -25.18 -40.93
CA THR A 40 -13.68 -26.13 -40.49
C THR A 40 -14.29 -25.69 -39.16
N ILE A 41 -15.50 -26.14 -38.84
CA ILE A 41 -16.15 -25.87 -37.55
C ILE A 41 -15.28 -26.29 -36.36
N LEU A 42 -14.51 -27.37 -36.50
CA LEU A 42 -13.55 -27.79 -35.47
C LEU A 42 -12.48 -26.72 -35.23
N GLN A 43 -11.96 -26.09 -36.30
CA GLN A 43 -10.98 -25.02 -36.19
C GLN A 43 -11.59 -23.74 -35.60
N TRP A 44 -12.83 -23.41 -35.95
CA TRP A 44 -13.57 -22.30 -35.34
C TRP A 44 -13.80 -22.51 -33.83
N SER A 45 -14.15 -23.74 -33.43
CA SER A 45 -14.30 -24.10 -32.00
C SER A 45 -12.97 -23.94 -31.26
N PHE A 46 -11.86 -24.42 -31.85
CA PHE A 46 -10.53 -24.26 -31.26
C PHE A 46 -10.14 -22.78 -31.13
N LEU A 47 -10.45 -21.96 -32.14
CA LEU A 47 -10.15 -20.53 -32.14
C LEU A 47 -10.97 -19.80 -31.06
N ALA A 48 -12.26 -20.12 -30.93
CA ALA A 48 -13.11 -19.59 -29.85
C ALA A 48 -12.60 -19.99 -28.46
N PHE A 49 -12.16 -21.24 -28.30
CA PHE A 49 -11.55 -21.72 -27.06
C PHE A 49 -10.23 -21.01 -26.73
N ALA A 50 -9.36 -20.85 -27.72
CA ALA A 50 -8.08 -20.14 -27.56
C ALA A 50 -8.29 -18.67 -27.20
N LEU A 51 -9.22 -17.99 -27.87
CA LEU A 51 -9.60 -16.61 -27.55
C LEU A 51 -10.21 -16.49 -26.15
N GLY A 52 -11.06 -17.45 -25.74
CA GLY A 52 -11.63 -17.50 -24.40
C GLY A 52 -10.55 -17.63 -23.33
N THR A 53 -9.58 -18.52 -23.57
CA THR A 53 -8.45 -18.75 -22.65
C THR A 53 -7.53 -17.52 -22.58
N ALA A 54 -7.21 -16.92 -23.72
CA ALA A 54 -6.40 -15.69 -23.77
C ALA A 54 -7.10 -14.53 -23.05
N SER A 55 -8.41 -14.37 -23.24
CA SER A 55 -9.20 -13.35 -22.55
C SER A 55 -9.20 -13.55 -21.02
N LEU A 56 -9.26 -14.80 -20.55
CA LEU A 56 -9.17 -15.13 -19.13
C LEU A 56 -7.80 -14.74 -18.55
N LEU A 57 -6.71 -15.07 -19.24
CA LEU A 57 -5.36 -14.71 -18.82
C LEU A 57 -5.14 -13.19 -18.75
N VAL A 58 -5.65 -12.45 -19.75
CA VAL A 58 -5.60 -10.98 -19.74
C VAL A 58 -6.40 -10.42 -18.57
N ASN A 59 -7.61 -10.94 -18.31
CA ASN A 59 -8.43 -10.48 -17.19
C ASN A 59 -7.73 -10.72 -15.84
N LEU A 60 -7.15 -11.91 -15.64
CA LEU A 60 -6.41 -12.25 -14.43
C LEU A 60 -5.17 -11.38 -14.26
N GLY A 61 -4.45 -11.10 -15.35
CA GLY A 61 -3.28 -10.21 -15.33
C GLY A 61 -3.63 -8.76 -15.00
N LEU A 62 -4.74 -8.24 -15.53
CA LEU A 62 -5.23 -6.90 -15.21
C LEU A 62 -5.71 -6.77 -13.76
N GLU A 63 -6.43 -7.78 -13.26
CA GLU A 63 -6.85 -7.85 -11.87
C GLU A 63 -5.63 -7.91 -10.93
N TRP A 64 -4.64 -8.72 -11.27
CA TRP A 64 -3.38 -8.79 -10.53
C TRP A 64 -2.64 -7.44 -10.52
N HIS A 65 -2.51 -6.80 -11.68
CA HIS A 65 -1.81 -5.52 -11.81
C HIS A 65 -2.52 -4.39 -11.05
N SER A 66 -3.84 -4.30 -11.18
CA SER A 66 -4.65 -3.30 -10.47
C SER A 66 -4.64 -3.53 -8.96
N GLY A 67 -4.76 -4.79 -8.52
CA GLY A 67 -4.67 -5.16 -7.12
C GLY A 67 -3.30 -4.85 -6.52
N ASN A 68 -2.21 -5.12 -7.25
CA ASN A 68 -0.86 -4.84 -6.78
C ASN A 68 -0.57 -3.33 -6.70
N ARG A 69 -1.09 -2.56 -7.66
CA ARG A 69 -1.00 -1.10 -7.63
C ARG A 69 -1.73 -0.52 -6.42
N ALA A 70 -2.97 -0.96 -6.17
CA ALA A 70 -3.75 -0.50 -5.03
C ALA A 70 -3.08 -0.84 -3.68
N LYS A 71 -2.46 -2.03 -3.57
CA LYS A 71 -1.68 -2.41 -2.38
C LYS A 71 -0.45 -1.51 -2.20
N ASN A 72 0.27 -1.21 -3.27
CA ASN A 72 1.46 -0.35 -3.22
C ASN A 72 1.12 1.10 -2.86
N GLU A 73 -0.01 1.63 -3.37
CA GLU A 73 -0.51 2.96 -3.01
C GLU A 73 -0.88 3.04 -1.52
N ARG A 74 -1.54 2.00 -0.98
CA ARG A 74 -1.85 1.92 0.46
C ARG A 74 -0.58 1.82 1.32
N ALA A 75 0.37 0.98 0.93
CA ALA A 75 1.63 0.84 1.65
C ALA A 75 2.42 2.16 1.69
N ARG A 76 2.45 2.90 0.59
CA ARG A 76 3.08 4.24 0.54
C ARG A 76 2.38 5.24 1.44
N ALA A 77 1.05 5.25 1.45
CA ALA A 77 0.28 6.13 2.32
C ALA A 77 0.49 5.81 3.81
N GLU A 78 0.54 4.53 4.17
CA GLU A 78 0.86 4.08 5.53
C GLU A 78 2.29 4.46 5.94
N ASP A 79 3.26 4.27 5.05
CA ASP A 79 4.65 4.68 5.27
C ASP A 79 4.79 6.18 5.51
N GLU A 80 4.10 7.00 4.72
CA GLU A 80 4.09 8.46 4.85
C GLU A 80 3.48 8.87 6.20
N ALA A 81 2.33 8.29 6.56
CA ALA A 81 1.67 8.54 7.83
C ALA A 81 2.53 8.11 9.03
N ASN A 82 3.24 6.99 8.93
CA ASN A 82 4.16 6.53 9.98
C ASN A 82 5.36 7.46 10.11
N ARG A 83 5.97 7.91 9.00
CA ARG A 83 7.07 8.90 9.06
C ARG A 83 6.63 10.21 9.70
N GLU A 84 5.41 10.67 9.41
CA GLU A 84 4.87 11.87 10.02
C GLU A 84 4.64 11.70 11.52
N ARG A 85 4.08 10.56 11.93
CA ARG A 85 3.91 10.20 13.35
C ARG A 85 5.26 10.12 14.07
N ASP A 86 6.26 9.50 13.45
CA ASP A 86 7.60 9.37 14.04
C ASP A 86 8.26 10.75 14.21
N ARG A 87 8.14 11.64 13.22
CA ARG A 87 8.62 13.03 13.35
C ARG A 87 7.92 13.77 14.48
N ALA A 88 6.59 13.68 14.54
CA ALA A 88 5.82 14.30 15.62
C ALA A 88 6.19 13.73 16.99
N ASN A 89 6.48 12.43 17.08
CA ASN A 89 6.89 11.79 18.32
C ASN A 89 8.30 12.23 18.74
N GLN A 90 9.24 12.32 17.80
CA GLN A 90 10.59 12.85 18.05
C GLN A 90 10.55 14.31 18.51
N GLU A 91 9.70 15.14 17.90
CA GLU A 91 9.51 16.53 18.34
C GLU A 91 8.93 16.62 19.74
N ARG A 92 7.92 15.80 20.06
CA ARG A 92 7.35 15.69 21.41
C ARG A 92 8.39 15.23 22.43
N GLU A 93 9.22 14.25 22.08
CA GLU A 93 10.28 13.75 22.95
C GLU A 93 11.36 14.81 23.20
N ARG A 94 11.78 15.54 22.16
CA ARG A 94 12.70 16.68 22.30
C ARG A 94 12.10 17.78 23.18
N ALA A 95 10.83 18.12 22.99
CA ALA A 95 10.13 19.11 23.79
C ALA A 95 10.01 18.65 25.26
N ALA A 96 9.63 17.40 25.49
CA ALA A 96 9.55 16.81 26.82
C ALA A 96 10.91 16.78 27.51
N ARG A 97 11.99 16.44 26.80
CA ARG A 97 13.36 16.47 27.31
C ARG A 97 13.77 17.88 27.73
N ARG A 98 13.51 18.89 26.89
CA ARG A 98 13.77 20.30 27.21
C ARG A 98 12.97 20.77 28.42
N ALA A 99 11.68 20.45 28.48
CA ALA A 99 10.82 20.80 29.61
C ALA A 99 11.31 20.15 30.91
N ARG A 100 11.75 18.89 30.87
CA ARG A 100 12.30 18.18 32.03
C ARG A 100 13.59 18.83 32.55
N ILE A 101 14.47 19.26 31.65
CA ILE A 101 15.71 19.98 32.00
C ILE A 101 15.37 21.33 32.65
N GLN A 102 14.49 22.12 32.02
CA GLN A 102 14.07 23.42 32.55
C GLN A 102 13.42 23.30 33.93
N ASN A 103 12.49 22.35 34.09
CA ASN A 103 11.81 22.13 35.36
C ASN A 103 12.79 21.71 36.47
N ARG A 104 13.78 20.87 36.15
CA ARG A 104 14.82 20.48 37.12
C ARG A 104 15.71 21.64 37.53
N GLY A 105 16.11 22.49 36.59
CA GLY A 105 16.84 23.72 36.88
C GLY A 105 16.05 24.68 37.76
N PHE A 106 14.77 24.90 37.43
CA PHE A 106 13.87 25.75 38.21
C PHE A 106 13.73 25.26 39.66
N ILE A 107 13.48 23.96 39.87
CA ILE A 107 13.37 23.37 41.21
C ILE A 107 14.66 23.54 42.02
N LEU A 108 15.82 23.32 41.41
CA LEU A 108 17.13 23.47 42.08
C LEU A 108 17.38 24.94 42.47
N GLN A 109 17.06 25.88 41.58
CA GLN A 109 17.19 27.31 41.84
C GLN A 109 16.25 27.76 42.97
N THR A 110 14.99 27.32 42.96
CA THR A 110 14.03 27.63 44.02
C THR A 110 14.49 27.08 45.37
N ARG A 111 15.04 25.85 45.40
CA ARG A 111 15.62 25.28 46.64
C ARG A 111 16.79 26.10 47.17
N TYR A 112 17.70 26.53 46.30
CA TYR A 112 18.83 27.37 46.72
C TYR A 112 18.38 28.72 47.29
N GLN A 113 17.35 29.34 46.73
CA GLN A 113 16.79 30.61 47.23
C GLN A 113 16.08 30.45 48.58
N LEU A 114 15.34 29.35 48.78
CA LEU A 114 14.60 29.08 50.02
C LEU A 114 15.51 28.61 51.16
N THR A 115 16.61 27.90 50.85
CA THR A 115 17.54 27.38 51.86
C THR A 115 18.96 27.44 51.30
N PRO A 116 19.64 28.60 51.42
CA PRO A 116 21.00 28.73 50.94
C PRO A 116 21.96 27.92 51.82
N GLY A 117 22.45 26.80 51.30
CA GLY A 117 23.43 25.91 51.96
C GLY A 117 24.46 25.33 51.00
N ARG A 118 25.57 24.81 51.56
CA ARG A 118 26.67 24.19 50.77
C ARG A 118 26.18 23.02 49.90
N GLU A 119 25.24 22.22 50.40
CA GLU A 119 24.68 21.07 49.66
C GLU A 119 23.86 21.49 48.44
N THR A 120 22.96 22.47 48.60
CA THR A 120 22.17 23.06 47.50
C THR A 120 23.05 23.79 46.48
N GLY A 121 24.12 24.44 46.92
CA GLY A 121 25.09 25.08 46.03
C GLY A 121 25.88 24.06 45.22
N ALA A 122 26.36 22.98 45.86
CA ALA A 122 27.06 21.90 45.16
C ALA A 122 26.17 21.22 44.11
N ALA A 123 24.90 20.95 44.43
CA ALA A 123 23.94 20.35 43.50
C ALA A 123 23.59 21.27 42.31
N LEU A 124 23.58 22.60 42.50
CA LEU A 124 23.38 23.55 41.42
C LEU A 124 24.61 23.60 40.50
N THR A 125 25.81 23.62 41.07
CA THR A 125 27.08 23.60 40.31
C THR A 125 27.21 22.31 39.50
N ASP A 126 26.91 21.16 40.09
CA ASP A 126 26.90 19.85 39.41
C ASP A 126 25.90 19.81 38.23
N PHE A 127 24.72 20.39 38.43
CA PHE A 127 23.73 20.50 37.35
C PHE A 127 24.17 21.45 36.23
N LEU A 128 24.87 22.55 36.56
CA LEU A 128 25.43 23.46 35.56
C LEU A 128 26.57 22.81 34.77
N SER A 129 27.47 22.04 35.42
CA SER A 129 28.48 21.27 34.71
C SER A 129 27.86 20.20 33.81
N PHE A 130 26.81 19.52 34.26
CA PHE A 130 26.06 18.57 33.42
C PHE A 130 25.49 19.23 32.16
N LEU A 131 24.95 20.46 32.27
CA LEU A 131 24.45 21.19 31.11
C LEU A 131 25.56 21.66 30.17
N GLN A 132 26.74 21.97 30.69
CA GLN A 132 27.91 22.35 29.87
C GLN A 132 28.45 21.15 29.09
N GLU A 133 28.45 19.96 29.69
CA GLU A 133 28.92 18.73 29.05
C GLU A 133 27.93 18.16 28.02
N TYR A 134 26.62 18.37 28.23
CA TYR A 134 25.56 17.95 27.28
C TYR A 134 25.17 19.02 26.24
N GLY A 135 25.80 20.19 26.28
CA GLY A 135 25.55 21.32 25.39
C GLY A 135 26.34 21.32 24.07
N GLU A 136 27.40 20.50 23.99
CA GLU A 136 28.14 20.12 22.77
C GLU A 136 27.58 18.81 22.19
#